data_AF-A0A349NGB9-F1
#
_entry.id   AF-A0A349NGB9-F1
#
_cell.length_a   1.000
_cell.length_b   1.000
_cell.length_c   1.000
_cell.angle_alpha   90.00
_cell.angle_beta   90.00
_cell.angle_gamma   90.00
#
_symmetry.space_group_name_H-M   'P 1'
#
loop_
_entity.id
_entity.type
_entity.pdbx_description
1 polymer ?
#
loop_
_entity_poly.entity_id
_entity_poly.type
_entity_poly.pdbx_seq_one_letter_code
_entity_poly.pdbx_strand_id
1 'polypeptide(L)'
;MANRTPFDDRGNPTITPDYIDLILPRNYLEKAHSKLLLMLGTDSKMEILDRMDLLAGPTENRQIKNVAAMMFSTHPEKFFPYTQIDVVIFPEGKVENPNRFTERTFNPTCSL
;
A
#
# COMPACT_ATOMS: atom_id res chain seq x y z
N MET A 1 21.90 -1.35 -12.47
CA MET A 1 20.72 -2.06 -12.98
C MET A 1 19.50 -1.46 -12.30
N ALA A 2 18.59 -0.84 -13.04
CA ALA A 2 17.35 -0.32 -12.47
C ALA A 2 16.40 -1.50 -12.22
N ASN A 3 15.97 -1.69 -10.96
CA ASN A 3 14.89 -2.61 -10.66
C ASN A 3 13.62 -2.09 -11.37
N ARG A 4 13.13 -2.82 -12.36
CA ARG A 4 11.96 -2.43 -13.18
C ARG A 4 10.65 -2.49 -12.41
N THR A 5 10.64 -3.14 -11.26
CA THR A 5 9.47 -3.21 -10.39
C THR A 5 9.26 -1.85 -9.69
N PRO A 6 8.05 -1.27 -9.76
CA PRO A 6 7.66 -0.09 -8.99
C PRO A 6 7.95 -0.24 -7.49
N PHE A 7 8.14 0.87 -6.78
CA PHE A 7 8.56 0.81 -5.36
C PHE A 7 7.53 0.10 -4.47
N ASP A 8 6.26 0.35 -4.71
CA ASP A 8 5.10 -0.23 -4.03
C ASP A 8 4.96 -1.74 -4.26
N ASP A 9 5.30 -2.22 -5.45
CA ASP A 9 5.27 -3.64 -5.82
C ASP A 9 6.48 -4.44 -5.30
N ARG A 10 7.51 -3.79 -4.77
CA ARG A 10 8.69 -4.49 -4.26
C ARG A 10 8.39 -5.20 -2.95
N GLY A 11 8.79 -6.47 -2.87
CA GLY A 11 8.86 -7.21 -1.61
C GLY A 11 9.91 -6.62 -0.68
N ASN A 12 9.56 -6.50 0.60
CA ASN A 12 10.45 -5.96 1.62
C ASN A 12 10.62 -6.96 2.78
N PRO A 13 11.84 -7.51 2.98
CA PRO A 13 12.11 -8.50 4.02
C PRO A 13 12.02 -7.93 5.44
N THR A 14 12.02 -6.61 5.61
CA THR A 14 11.90 -6.00 6.95
C THR A 14 10.46 -5.99 7.45
N ILE A 15 9.47 -6.14 6.55
CA ILE A 15 8.05 -6.16 6.92
C ILE A 15 7.72 -7.57 7.41
N THR A 16 7.34 -7.68 8.68
CA THR A 16 6.80 -8.92 9.24
C THR A 16 5.26 -8.91 9.20
N PRO A 17 4.60 -10.08 9.14
CA PRO A 17 3.13 -10.17 9.15
C PRO A 17 2.49 -9.55 10.40
N ASP A 18 3.22 -9.40 11.51
CA ASP A 18 2.72 -8.80 12.75
C ASP A 18 2.39 -7.31 12.61
N TYR A 19 3.07 -6.63 11.69
CA TYR A 19 2.82 -5.21 11.43
C TYR A 19 1.58 -4.97 10.56
N ILE A 20 1.02 -6.01 9.94
CA ILE A 20 -0.17 -5.91 9.11
C ILE A 20 -1.41 -6.24 9.94
N ASP A 21 -2.32 -5.26 10.07
CA ASP A 21 -3.60 -5.43 10.74
C ASP A 21 -4.66 -5.94 9.76
N LEU A 22 -5.18 -7.15 10.00
CA LEU A 22 -6.19 -7.79 9.15
C LEU A 22 -7.55 -7.09 9.17
N ILE A 23 -7.82 -6.23 10.15
CA ILE A 23 -9.03 -5.42 10.19
C ILE A 23 -9.06 -4.46 8.98
N LEU A 24 -7.91 -3.92 8.58
CA LEU A 24 -7.82 -2.95 7.49
C LEU A 24 -8.11 -3.57 6.10
N PRO A 25 -7.49 -4.70 5.69
CA PRO A 25 -7.88 -5.45 4.50
C PRO A 25 -9.36 -5.83 4.49
N ARG A 26 -9.91 -6.27 5.63
CA ARG A 26 -11.32 -6.62 5.73
C ARG A 26 -12.22 -5.42 5.43
N ASN A 27 -12.00 -4.29 6.11
CA ASN A 27 -12.77 -3.07 5.88
C ASN A 27 -12.68 -2.60 4.42
N TYR A 28 -11.49 -2.71 3.81
CA TYR A 28 -11.30 -2.40 2.39
C TYR A 28 -12.13 -3.33 1.49
N LEU A 29 -12.08 -4.64 1.72
CA LEU A 29 -12.82 -5.62 0.93
C LEU A 29 -14.34 -5.48 1.11
N GLU A 30 -14.82 -5.11 2.32
CA GLU A 30 -16.22 -4.79 2.61
C GLU A 30 -16.69 -3.60 1.78
N LYS A 31 -15.90 -2.52 1.77
CA LYS A 31 -16.19 -1.33 0.97
C LYS A 31 -16.14 -1.60 -0.54
N ALA A 32 -15.28 -2.50 -0.98
CA ALA A 32 -15.16 -2.90 -2.39
C ALA A 32 -16.22 -3.95 -2.82
N HIS A 33 -17.08 -4.42 -1.90
CA HIS A 33 -18.02 -5.53 -2.12
C HIS A 33 -17.35 -6.78 -2.71
N SER A 34 -16.13 -7.08 -2.26
CA SER A 34 -15.35 -8.18 -2.81
C SER A 34 -15.86 -9.54 -2.34
N LYS A 35 -15.89 -10.52 -3.26
CA LYS A 35 -16.21 -11.92 -2.94
C LYS A 35 -15.17 -12.58 -2.02
N LEU A 36 -13.97 -12.00 -1.92
CA LEU A 36 -12.89 -12.45 -1.01
C LEU A 36 -13.27 -12.34 0.47
N LEU A 37 -14.28 -11.52 0.83
CA LEU A 37 -14.79 -11.40 2.19
C LEU A 37 -15.25 -12.73 2.80
N LEU A 38 -15.83 -13.60 1.98
CA LEU A 38 -16.34 -14.89 2.44
C LEU A 38 -15.22 -15.82 2.92
N MET A 39 -13.99 -15.56 2.51
CA MET A 39 -12.85 -16.45 2.74
C MET A 39 -11.95 -15.96 3.90
N LEU A 40 -12.05 -14.69 4.27
CA LEU A 40 -11.31 -14.05 5.37
C LEU A 40 -11.55 -14.71 6.75
N GLY A 41 -12.66 -15.42 6.95
CA GLY A 41 -12.98 -16.07 8.23
C GLY A 41 -12.26 -17.40 8.45
N THR A 42 -11.74 -18.02 7.39
CA THR A 42 -11.09 -19.34 7.43
C THR A 42 -9.61 -19.29 7.10
N ASP A 43 -9.21 -18.33 6.27
CA ASP A 43 -7.83 -18.21 5.79
C ASP A 43 -6.90 -17.57 6.83
N SER A 44 -5.64 -18.01 6.84
CA SER A 44 -4.57 -17.39 7.61
C SER A 44 -4.20 -16.01 7.07
N LYS A 45 -3.53 -15.19 7.89
CA LYS A 45 -3.05 -13.85 7.50
C LYS A 45 -2.26 -13.87 6.18
N MET A 46 -1.36 -14.84 6.02
CA MET A 46 -0.53 -14.94 4.81
C MET A 46 -1.34 -15.33 3.58
N GLU A 47 -2.33 -16.21 3.71
CA GLU A 47 -3.21 -16.59 2.59
C GLU A 47 -4.08 -15.42 2.13
N ILE A 48 -4.57 -14.60 3.06
CA ILE A 48 -5.33 -13.38 2.74
C ILE A 48 -4.44 -12.40 1.95
N LEU A 49 -3.22 -12.14 2.44
CA LEU A 49 -2.27 -11.27 1.76
C LEU A 49 -1.90 -11.82 0.37
N ASP A 50 -1.77 -13.14 0.24
CA ASP A 50 -1.50 -13.79 -1.04
C ASP A 50 -2.63 -13.58 -2.04
N ARG A 51 -3.89 -13.80 -1.61
CA ARG A 51 -5.08 -13.62 -2.45
C ARG A 51 -5.34 -12.16 -2.84
N MET A 52 -4.85 -11.22 -2.05
CA MET A 52 -4.88 -9.79 -2.37
C MET A 52 -3.70 -9.35 -3.24
N ASP A 53 -2.83 -10.27 -3.68
CA ASP A 53 -1.59 -9.99 -4.41
C ASP A 53 -0.68 -8.98 -3.67
N LEU A 54 -0.57 -9.16 -2.35
CA LEU A 54 0.26 -8.32 -1.46
C LEU A 54 1.58 -9.00 -1.08
N LEU A 55 1.87 -10.16 -1.65
CA LEU A 55 3.10 -10.91 -1.44
C LEU A 55 3.96 -10.94 -2.71
N ALA A 56 5.27 -10.95 -2.54
CA ALA A 56 6.26 -11.01 -3.60
C ALA A 56 7.30 -12.10 -3.33
N GLY A 57 8.03 -12.50 -4.36
CA GLY A 57 9.06 -13.53 -4.28
C GLY A 57 8.50 -14.96 -4.36
N PRO A 58 9.38 -15.97 -4.45
CA PRO A 58 8.97 -17.38 -4.52
C PRO A 58 8.45 -17.89 -3.16
N THR A 59 7.86 -19.07 -3.12
CA THR A 59 7.29 -19.66 -1.90
C THR A 59 8.30 -19.87 -0.77
N GLU A 60 9.57 -20.08 -1.13
CA GLU A 60 10.70 -20.29 -0.22
C GLU A 60 11.16 -18.99 0.45
N ASN A 61 10.87 -17.84 -0.16
CA ASN A 61 11.20 -16.53 0.37
C ASN A 61 10.06 -15.55 0.06
N ARG A 62 8.92 -15.80 0.71
CA ARG A 62 7.73 -14.99 0.53
C ARG A 62 7.87 -13.70 1.34
N GLN A 63 7.86 -12.57 0.63
CA GLN A 63 8.02 -11.24 1.20
C GLN A 63 6.72 -10.46 1.09
N ILE A 64 6.47 -9.56 2.03
CA ILE A 64 5.33 -8.65 1.96
C ILE A 64 5.70 -7.46 1.06
N LYS A 65 4.83 -7.09 0.13
CA LYS A 65 5.02 -5.93 -0.75
C LYS A 65 4.93 -4.63 0.05
N ASN A 66 5.65 -3.60 -0.38
CA ASN A 66 5.59 -2.28 0.24
C ASN A 66 4.17 -1.70 0.25
N VAL A 67 3.38 -1.93 -0.81
CA VAL A 67 1.97 -1.51 -0.87
C VAL A 67 1.14 -2.04 0.30
N ALA A 68 1.43 -3.25 0.78
CA ALA A 68 0.73 -3.83 1.91
C ALA A 68 1.03 -3.06 3.21
N ALA A 69 2.29 -2.68 3.44
CA ALA A 69 2.63 -1.86 4.59
C ALA A 69 2.14 -0.42 4.45
N MET A 70 2.09 0.14 3.25
CA MET A 70 1.54 1.49 3.04
C MET A 70 0.03 1.56 3.32
N MET A 71 -0.72 0.49 3.01
CA MET A 71 -2.18 0.48 3.13
C MET A 71 -2.70 -0.15 4.42
N PHE A 72 -2.00 -1.15 4.96
CA PHE A 72 -2.51 -2.04 6.01
C PHE A 72 -1.59 -2.18 7.22
N SER A 73 -0.51 -1.38 7.32
CA SER A 73 0.32 -1.29 8.52
C SER A 73 -0.21 -0.23 9.49
N THR A 74 -0.13 -0.51 10.79
CA THR A 74 -0.35 0.50 11.84
C THR A 74 0.86 1.42 12.03
N HIS A 75 2.04 1.01 11.57
CA HIS A 75 3.31 1.72 11.72
C HIS A 75 4.11 1.80 10.41
N PRO A 76 3.60 2.46 9.36
CA PRO A 76 4.28 2.59 8.07
C PRO A 76 5.63 3.34 8.17
N GLU A 77 5.79 4.24 9.15
CA GLU A 77 7.01 5.02 9.40
C GLU A 77 8.26 4.17 9.68
N LYS A 78 8.06 2.93 10.15
CA LYS A 78 9.16 1.97 10.38
C LYS A 78 9.81 1.48 9.08
N PHE A 79 9.06 1.51 7.98
CA PHE A 79 9.50 1.00 6.68
C PHE A 79 9.76 2.12 5.70
N PHE A 80 9.11 3.26 5.89
CA PHE A 80 9.14 4.42 4.99
C PHE A 80 9.48 5.68 5.78
N PRO A 81 10.77 5.93 6.10
CA PRO A 81 11.19 7.08 6.91
C PRO A 81 10.90 8.43 6.24
N TYR A 82 10.79 8.45 4.91
CA TYR A 82 10.42 9.62 4.12
C TYR A 82 9.27 9.26 3.18
N THR A 83 8.04 9.39 3.66
CA THR A 83 6.83 9.38 2.82
C THR A 83 6.42 10.81 2.53
N GLN A 84 6.16 11.12 1.26
CA GLN A 84 5.68 12.42 0.80
C GLN A 84 4.38 12.18 0.01
N ILE A 85 3.34 12.96 0.30
CA ILE A 85 2.08 12.91 -0.44
C ILE A 85 1.98 14.21 -1.23
N ASP A 86 2.07 14.13 -2.56
CA ASP A 86 1.88 15.29 -3.44
C ASP A 86 0.49 15.24 -4.07
N VAL A 87 -0.32 16.25 -3.76
CA VAL A 87 -1.65 16.44 -4.36
C VAL A 87 -1.55 17.50 -5.45
N VAL A 88 -1.76 17.10 -6.70
CA VAL A 88 -1.81 18.00 -7.85
C VAL A 88 -3.26 18.26 -8.24
N ILE A 89 -3.69 19.51 -8.10
CA ILE A 89 -5.06 19.93 -8.42
C ILE A 89 -5.06 20.69 -9.74
N PHE A 90 -5.85 20.21 -10.70
CA PHE A 90 -6.12 20.88 -11.97
C PHE A 90 -7.51 21.52 -11.93
N PRO A 91 -7.66 22.78 -11.45
CA PRO A 91 -8.97 23.41 -11.26
C PRO A 91 -9.79 23.54 -12.55
N GLU A 92 -9.12 23.67 -13.70
CA GLU A 92 -9.77 23.82 -15.01
C GLU A 92 -9.72 22.53 -15.84
N GLY A 93 -9.26 21.42 -15.26
CA GLY A 93 -9.10 20.15 -15.96
C GLY A 93 -7.75 20.02 -16.65
N LYS A 94 -7.25 18.78 -16.66
CA LYS A 94 -5.90 18.44 -17.15
C LYS A 94 -5.72 18.68 -18.66
N VAL A 95 -6.81 18.69 -19.43
CA VAL A 95 -6.79 18.83 -20.91
C VAL A 95 -7.04 20.27 -21.34
N GLU A 96 -8.00 20.95 -20.72
CA GLU A 96 -8.41 22.32 -21.07
C GLU A 96 -7.33 23.35 -20.73
N ASN A 97 -6.66 23.21 -19.57
CA ASN A 97 -5.58 24.11 -19.17
C ASN A 97 -4.48 23.40 -18.37
N PRO A 98 -3.61 22.60 -19.02
CA PRO A 98 -2.62 21.76 -18.34
C PRO A 98 -1.59 22.53 -17.52
N ASN A 99 -1.37 23.81 -17.83
CA ASN A 99 -0.37 24.64 -17.15
C ASN A 99 -0.88 25.27 -15.85
N ARG A 100 -2.19 25.25 -15.60
CA ARG A 100 -2.79 25.81 -14.39
C ARG A 100 -3.08 24.68 -13.42
N PHE A 101 -2.08 24.37 -12.59
CA PHE A 101 -2.21 23.43 -11.49
C PHE A 101 -1.68 24.00 -10.18
N THR A 102 -2.18 23.47 -9.08
CA THR A 102 -1.66 23.75 -7.74
C THR A 102 -1.14 22.44 -7.17
N GLU A 103 0.13 22.42 -6.78
CA GLU A 103 0.75 21.30 -6.09
C GLU A 103 0.77 21.58 -4.59
N ARG A 104 0.38 20.58 -3.80
CA ARG A 104 0.46 20.60 -2.34
C ARG A 104 1.17 19.36 -1.86
N THR A 105 2.35 19.57 -1.28
CA THR A 105 3.12 18.53 -0.63
C THR A 105 2.71 18.40 0.83
N PHE A 106 2.37 17.18 1.25
CA PHE A 106 2.11 16.83 2.63
C PHE A 106 3.14 15.82 3.09
N ASN A 107 3.85 16.15 4.17
CA ASN A 107 4.76 15.22 4.83
C ASN A 107 4.00 14.56 6.00
N PRO A 108 3.59 13.28 5.88
CA PRO A 108 2.97 12.53 6.98
C PRO A 108 3.88 12.40 8.21
N THR A 109 5.20 12.50 8.05
CA THR A 109 6.13 12.63 9.17
C THR A 109 6.17 14.09 9.63
N CYS A 110 5.30 14.39 10.60
CA CYS A 110 5.38 15.62 11.38
C CYS A 110 6.81 15.72 11.95
N SER A 111 7.57 16.73 11.52
CA SER A 111 8.79 17.15 12.22
C SER A 111 8.39 17.59 13.63
N LEU A 112 8.94 16.91 14.64
CA LEU A 112 8.83 17.21 16.06
C LEU A 112 8.98 18.70 16.38
#